data_AF-A0A2K8ZTN7-F1
#
_entry.id   AF-A0A2K8ZTN7-F1
#
_cell.length_a   1.000
_cell.length_b   1.000
_cell.length_c   1.000
_cell.angle_alpha   90.00
_cell.angle_beta   90.00
_cell.angle_gamma   90.00
#
_symmetry.space_group_name_H-M   'P 1'
#
loop_
_entity.id
_entity.type
_entity.pdbx_description
1 polymer ?
#
loop_
_entity_poly.entity_id
_entity_poly.type
_entity_poly.pdbx_seq_one_letter_code
_entity_poly.pdbx_strand_id
1 'polypeptide(L)'
;MDKQTFLAKLEKELKKRKIEDVKEIIDEYEDYINHQLETGKKEKHIITFIGEIDSIVDAYGHDDVDRKHRWFDIVATSLFAIPILIMMYGLLVGFIGLVISSWAVAIYYLFGLSSLDFMPYIPLIPKMGFILTFLSFSMFMALFSYRYFLLIKSMTNQYVVKQKIVVGKYELKHKYMSLMKSTSIAFLIILVLTFIIAAISAKSLQYWHVWEWFS
;
A
#
# COMPACT_ATOMS: atom_id res chain seq x y z
N MET A 1 33.46 22.45 -22.71
CA MET A 1 33.47 23.90 -22.38
C MET A 1 34.06 24.04 -21.00
N ASP A 2 34.56 25.21 -20.67
CA ASP A 2 35.01 25.58 -19.31
C ASP A 2 33.82 26.14 -18.51
N LYS A 3 33.81 26.03 -17.17
CA LYS A 3 32.71 26.49 -16.28
C LYS A 3 32.32 27.94 -16.59
N GLN A 4 33.30 28.82 -16.71
CA GLN A 4 33.07 30.25 -16.98
C GLN A 4 32.42 30.47 -18.34
N THR A 5 32.79 29.67 -19.35
CA THR A 5 32.21 29.78 -20.70
C THR A 5 30.78 29.23 -20.75
N PHE A 6 30.47 28.23 -19.93
CA PHE A 6 29.13 27.66 -19.82
C PHE A 6 28.15 28.64 -19.15
N LEU A 7 28.51 29.18 -17.98
CA LEU A 7 27.66 30.11 -17.23
C LEU A 7 27.40 31.40 -18.01
N ALA A 8 28.42 31.97 -18.67
CA ALA A 8 28.25 33.15 -19.51
C ALA A 8 27.31 32.92 -20.71
N LYS A 9 27.32 31.71 -21.29
CA LYS A 9 26.45 31.36 -22.41
C LYS A 9 25.02 31.08 -21.94
N LEU A 10 24.85 30.46 -20.78
CA LEU A 10 23.55 30.24 -20.14
C LEU A 10 22.89 31.58 -19.76
N GLU A 11 23.63 32.50 -19.15
CA GLU A 11 23.14 33.84 -18.80
C GLU A 11 22.64 34.59 -20.04
N LYS A 12 23.39 34.52 -21.14
CA LYS A 12 23.05 35.20 -22.40
C LYS A 12 21.75 34.66 -23.01
N GLU A 13 21.56 33.35 -23.02
CA GLU A 13 20.34 32.74 -23.57
C GLU A 13 19.12 32.95 -22.63
N LEU A 14 19.30 32.90 -21.30
CA LEU A 14 18.25 33.22 -20.33
C LEU A 14 17.77 34.68 -20.46
N LYS A 15 18.70 35.64 -20.58
CA LYS A 15 18.37 37.06 -20.81
C LYS A 15 17.68 37.30 -22.15
N LYS A 16 18.10 36.60 -23.20
CA LYS A 16 17.51 36.70 -24.55
C LYS A 16 16.05 36.25 -24.56
N ARG A 17 15.68 35.26 -23.74
CA ARG A 17 14.32 34.73 -23.64
C ARG A 17 13.46 35.42 -22.56
N LYS A 18 13.96 36.45 -21.90
CA LYS A 18 13.26 37.26 -20.87
C LYS A 18 12.70 36.42 -19.72
N ILE A 19 13.43 35.39 -19.30
CA ILE A 19 13.07 34.58 -18.13
C ILE A 19 13.32 35.42 -16.86
N GLU A 20 12.39 35.39 -15.90
CA GLU A 20 12.55 36.03 -14.59
C GLU A 20 13.56 35.25 -13.74
N ASP A 21 14.20 35.89 -12.75
CA ASP A 21 15.15 35.25 -11.82
C ASP A 21 16.45 34.66 -12.43
N VAL A 22 16.94 35.26 -13.53
CA VAL A 22 18.20 34.86 -14.19
C VAL A 22 19.39 34.70 -13.24
N LYS A 23 19.51 35.56 -12.22
CA LYS A 23 20.63 35.50 -11.25
C LYS A 23 20.55 34.26 -10.37
N GLU A 24 19.37 33.94 -9.84
CA GLU A 24 19.17 32.79 -8.95
C GLU A 24 19.44 31.48 -9.69
N ILE A 25 18.98 31.37 -10.95
CA ILE A 25 19.25 30.21 -11.81
C ILE A 25 20.76 30.03 -12.04
N ILE A 26 21.50 31.11 -12.30
CA ILE A 26 22.95 31.04 -12.51
C ILE A 26 23.66 30.59 -11.23
N ASP A 27 23.27 31.14 -10.09
CA ASP A 27 23.85 30.81 -8.78
C ASP A 27 23.63 29.33 -8.43
N GLU A 28 22.45 28.77 -8.70
CA GLU A 28 22.16 27.33 -8.50
C GLU A 28 23.06 26.42 -9.35
N TYR A 29 23.25 26.76 -10.63
CA TYR A 29 24.12 25.99 -11.53
C TYR A 29 25.60 26.15 -11.15
N GLU A 30 26.01 27.31 -10.66
CA GLU A 30 27.35 27.52 -10.12
C GLU A 30 27.61 26.65 -8.89
N ASP A 31 26.70 26.64 -7.92
CA ASP A 31 26.79 25.82 -6.72
C ASP A 31 26.80 24.31 -7.05
N TYR A 32 25.96 23.88 -8.00
CA TYR A 32 25.97 22.50 -8.46
C TYR A 32 27.31 22.10 -9.09
N ILE A 33 27.87 22.95 -9.96
CA ILE A 33 29.18 22.68 -10.60
C ILE A 33 30.29 22.65 -9.54
N ASN A 34 30.28 23.59 -8.58
CA ASN A 34 31.26 23.63 -7.49
C ASN A 34 31.22 22.36 -6.63
N HIS A 35 30.03 21.93 -6.22
CA HIS A 35 29.86 20.68 -5.45
C HIS A 35 30.29 19.43 -6.25
N GLN A 36 30.05 19.41 -7.56
CA GLN A 36 30.50 18.29 -8.41
C GLN A 36 32.02 18.31 -8.67
N LEU A 37 32.67 19.48 -8.64
CA LEU A 37 34.13 19.59 -8.71
C LEU A 37 34.80 19.16 -7.40
N GLU A 38 34.22 19.51 -6.25
CA GLU A 38 34.71 19.08 -4.91
C GLU A 38 34.66 17.56 -4.73
N THR A 39 33.68 16.90 -5.36
CA THR A 39 33.57 15.43 -5.38
C THR A 39 34.54 14.74 -6.36
N GLY A 40 35.47 15.49 -6.96
CA GLY A 40 36.58 14.96 -7.75
C GLY A 40 36.24 14.60 -9.21
N LYS A 41 35.09 15.06 -9.73
CA LYS A 41 34.72 14.84 -11.14
C LYS A 41 35.38 15.86 -12.05
N LYS A 42 35.79 15.42 -13.24
CA LYS A 42 36.34 16.30 -14.27
C LYS A 42 35.27 17.23 -14.84
N GLU A 43 35.56 18.51 -14.87
CA GLU A 43 34.70 19.61 -15.34
C GLU A 43 33.98 19.33 -16.68
N LYS A 44 34.72 18.75 -17.65
CA LYS A 44 34.18 18.41 -18.97
C LYS A 44 33.04 17.39 -18.92
N HIS A 45 33.03 16.49 -17.93
CA HIS A 45 31.95 15.51 -17.74
C HIS A 45 30.71 16.14 -17.10
N ILE A 46 30.89 17.11 -16.20
CA ILE A 46 29.80 17.81 -15.51
C ILE A 46 28.97 18.60 -16.54
N ILE A 47 29.63 19.35 -17.41
CA ILE A 47 28.95 20.17 -18.42
C ILE A 47 28.24 19.32 -19.47
N THR A 48 28.79 18.15 -19.81
CA THR A 48 28.12 17.21 -20.72
C THR A 48 26.90 16.56 -20.06
N PHE A 49 26.94 16.34 -18.74
CA PHE A 49 25.83 15.78 -17.97
C PHE A 49 24.68 16.77 -17.74
N ILE A 50 25.00 18.06 -17.61
CA ILE A 50 24.02 19.15 -17.47
C ILE A 50 23.18 19.32 -18.75
N GLY A 51 23.69 18.89 -19.91
CA GLY A 51 22.95 18.88 -21.18
C GLY A 51 23.13 20.15 -22.01
N GLU A 52 22.29 20.31 -23.04
CA GLU A 52 22.37 21.45 -23.95
C GLU A 52 21.69 22.69 -23.36
N ILE A 53 22.36 23.84 -23.45
CA ILE A 53 21.91 25.11 -22.87
C ILE A 53 20.52 25.51 -23.38
N ASP A 54 20.22 25.23 -24.65
CA ASP A 54 18.92 25.55 -25.24
C ASP A 54 17.77 24.77 -24.58
N SER A 55 18.00 23.49 -24.23
CA SER A 55 16.99 22.67 -23.51
C SER A 55 16.74 23.12 -22.07
N ILE A 56 17.75 23.70 -21.41
CA ILE A 56 17.62 24.24 -20.05
C ILE A 56 16.75 25.49 -20.12
N VAL A 57 17.05 26.39 -21.05
CA VAL A 57 16.33 27.65 -21.24
C VAL A 57 14.87 27.41 -21.66
N ASP A 58 14.59 26.39 -22.47
CA ASP A 58 13.22 25.99 -22.84
C ASP A 58 12.37 25.50 -21.65
N ALA A 59 13.01 24.82 -20.68
CA ALA A 59 12.33 24.32 -19.48
C ALA A 59 11.82 25.46 -18.58
N TYR A 60 12.57 26.54 -18.46
CA TYR A 60 12.15 27.73 -17.69
C TYR A 60 11.15 28.61 -18.44
N GLY A 61 11.09 28.54 -19.77
CA GLY A 61 10.14 29.31 -20.59
C GLY A 61 8.69 28.83 -20.52
N HIS A 62 8.41 27.63 -20.00
CA HIS A 62 7.07 27.03 -19.96
C HIS A 62 6.44 26.97 -18.56
N ASP A 63 7.10 27.51 -17.53
CA ASP A 63 6.86 27.11 -16.14
C ASP A 63 5.81 27.97 -15.37
N ASP A 64 5.41 29.13 -15.90
CA ASP A 64 4.55 30.07 -15.15
C ASP A 64 3.04 29.76 -15.22
N VAL A 65 2.57 29.07 -16.26
CA VAL A 65 1.13 28.79 -16.42
C VAL A 65 0.70 27.54 -15.66
N ASP A 66 1.58 26.54 -15.50
CA ASP A 66 1.25 25.25 -14.89
C ASP A 66 1.36 25.23 -13.35
N ARG A 67 2.17 26.08 -12.72
CA ARG A 67 2.34 26.08 -11.25
C ARG A 67 1.04 26.42 -10.49
N LYS A 68 0.20 27.29 -11.05
CA LYS A 68 -1.02 27.78 -10.36
C LYS A 68 -2.18 26.79 -10.37
N HIS A 69 -2.25 25.88 -11.34
CA HIS A 69 -3.21 24.76 -11.32
C HIS A 69 -2.68 23.57 -10.52
N ARG A 70 -1.37 23.34 -10.55
CA ARG A 70 -0.73 22.19 -9.88
C ARG A 70 -0.93 22.19 -8.35
N TRP A 71 -0.86 23.34 -7.67
CA TRP A 71 -1.09 23.38 -6.21
C TRP A 71 -2.55 23.08 -5.85
N PHE A 72 -3.52 23.58 -6.63
CA PHE A 72 -4.94 23.25 -6.45
C PHE A 72 -5.21 21.77 -6.71
N ASP A 73 -4.59 21.18 -7.74
CA ASP A 73 -4.71 19.75 -8.04
C ASP A 73 -4.09 18.89 -6.94
N ILE A 74 -2.96 19.29 -6.35
CA ILE A 74 -2.34 18.60 -5.21
C ILE A 74 -3.23 18.69 -3.97
N VAL A 75 -3.79 19.86 -3.68
CA VAL A 75 -4.70 20.08 -2.54
C VAL A 75 -6.01 19.30 -2.71
N ALA A 76 -6.60 19.33 -3.90
CA ALA A 76 -7.80 18.57 -4.21
C ALA A 76 -7.55 17.05 -4.16
N THR A 77 -6.43 16.58 -4.72
CA THR A 77 -6.07 15.16 -4.69
C THR A 77 -5.80 14.69 -3.26
N SER A 78 -5.09 15.48 -2.45
CA SER A 78 -4.79 15.14 -1.05
C SER A 78 -6.02 15.13 -0.15
N LEU A 79 -7.01 16.01 -0.39
CA LEU A 79 -8.28 16.05 0.33
C LEU A 79 -9.05 14.72 0.23
N PHE A 80 -9.00 14.04 -0.92
CA PHE A 80 -9.64 12.74 -1.10
C PHE A 80 -8.70 11.56 -0.80
N ALA A 81 -7.43 11.67 -1.16
CA ALA A 81 -6.44 10.61 -0.99
C ALA A 81 -6.17 10.26 0.48
N ILE A 82 -6.02 11.26 1.35
CA ILE A 82 -5.68 11.04 2.76
C ILE A 82 -6.82 10.32 3.51
N PRO A 83 -8.09 10.75 3.43
CA PRO A 83 -9.19 10.02 4.06
C PRO A 83 -9.33 8.59 3.55
N ILE A 84 -9.14 8.36 2.24
CA ILE A 84 -9.16 7.01 1.66
C ILE A 84 -8.06 6.16 2.26
N LEU A 85 -6.82 6.67 2.35
CA LEU A 85 -5.72 5.92 2.96
C LEU A 85 -5.99 5.63 4.45
N ILE A 86 -6.51 6.60 5.21
CA ILE A 86 -6.90 6.40 6.62
C ILE A 86 -7.97 5.30 6.73
N MET A 87 -9.01 5.36 5.89
CA MET A 87 -10.07 4.34 5.85
C MET A 87 -9.50 2.95 5.51
N MET A 88 -8.57 2.87 4.55
CA MET A 88 -7.92 1.62 4.17
C MET A 88 -7.07 1.05 5.33
N TYR A 89 -6.32 1.87 6.06
CA TYR A 89 -5.62 1.44 7.28
C TYR A 89 -6.58 1.02 8.39
N GLY A 90 -7.72 1.70 8.55
CA GLY A 90 -8.77 1.29 9.48
C GLY A 90 -9.32 -0.11 9.15
N LEU A 91 -9.55 -0.40 7.87
CA LEU A 91 -9.96 -1.72 7.40
C LEU A 91 -8.90 -2.80 7.69
N LEU A 92 -7.61 -2.47 7.57
CA LEU A 92 -6.51 -3.38 7.92
C LEU A 92 -6.57 -3.77 9.41
N VAL A 93 -6.79 -2.80 10.30
CA VAL A 93 -6.97 -3.06 11.74
C VAL A 93 -8.17 -3.99 11.96
N GLY A 94 -9.27 -3.76 11.24
CA GLY A 94 -10.43 -4.66 11.25
C GLY A 94 -10.09 -6.11 10.88
N PHE A 95 -9.30 -6.31 9.82
CA PHE A 95 -8.87 -7.66 9.42
C PHE A 95 -7.97 -8.33 10.47
N ILE A 96 -7.05 -7.58 11.08
CA ILE A 96 -6.24 -8.10 12.19
C ILE A 96 -7.13 -8.49 13.37
N GLY A 97 -8.14 -7.68 13.68
CA GLY A 97 -9.16 -8.00 14.67
C GLY A 97 -9.86 -9.34 14.38
N LEU A 98 -10.30 -9.56 13.14
CA LEU A 98 -10.94 -10.81 12.73
C LEU A 98 -10.02 -12.03 12.87
N VAL A 99 -8.73 -11.89 12.57
CA VAL A 99 -7.74 -12.96 12.79
C VAL A 99 -7.66 -13.30 14.28
N ILE A 100 -7.51 -12.30 15.14
CA ILE A 100 -7.41 -12.51 16.59
C ILE A 100 -8.71 -13.12 17.14
N SER A 101 -9.87 -12.59 16.75
CA SER A 101 -11.17 -13.10 17.19
C SER A 101 -11.39 -14.55 16.75
N SER A 102 -11.12 -14.88 15.49
CA SER A 102 -11.28 -16.25 15.00
C SER A 102 -10.34 -17.23 15.69
N TRP A 103 -9.11 -16.82 15.98
CA TRP A 103 -8.16 -17.62 16.76
C TRP A 103 -8.62 -17.81 18.22
N ALA A 104 -9.13 -16.75 18.85
CA ALA A 104 -9.68 -16.81 20.21
C ALA A 104 -10.87 -17.77 20.31
N VAL A 105 -11.79 -17.74 19.34
CA VAL A 105 -12.93 -18.67 19.26
C VAL A 105 -12.45 -20.12 19.10
N ALA A 106 -11.45 -20.37 18.26
CA ALA A 106 -10.88 -21.70 18.09
C ALA A 106 -10.27 -22.24 19.39
N ILE A 107 -9.50 -21.41 20.11
CA ILE A 107 -8.91 -21.77 21.41
C ILE A 107 -9.99 -22.03 22.45
N TYR A 108 -11.00 -21.17 22.52
CA TYR A 108 -12.13 -21.33 23.43
C TYR A 108 -12.78 -22.71 23.29
N TYR A 109 -13.12 -23.11 22.06
CA TYR A 109 -13.73 -24.42 21.80
C TYR A 109 -12.76 -25.60 22.00
N LEU A 110 -11.46 -25.40 21.77
CA LEU A 110 -10.43 -26.43 21.93
C LEU A 110 -10.20 -26.78 23.40
N PHE A 111 -10.15 -25.78 24.28
CA PHE A 111 -9.97 -25.99 25.72
C PHE A 111 -11.29 -26.14 26.49
N GLY A 112 -12.43 -25.90 25.85
CA GLY A 112 -13.74 -26.02 26.50
C GLY A 112 -13.90 -25.04 27.65
N LEU A 113 -13.37 -23.82 27.51
CA LEU A 113 -13.47 -22.79 28.54
C LEU A 113 -14.95 -22.45 28.75
N SER A 114 -15.46 -22.51 29.98
CA SER A 114 -16.86 -22.20 30.29
C SER A 114 -17.06 -20.73 30.72
N SER A 115 -16.09 -19.86 30.44
CA SER A 115 -16.04 -18.50 30.99
C SER A 115 -16.94 -17.49 30.29
N LEU A 116 -17.52 -17.84 29.14
CA LEU A 116 -18.31 -16.95 28.30
C LEU A 116 -19.72 -17.51 28.11
N ASP A 117 -20.69 -16.95 28.82
CA ASP A 117 -22.10 -17.40 28.79
C ASP A 117 -22.78 -17.17 27.43
N PHE A 118 -22.21 -16.32 26.56
CA PHE A 118 -22.78 -16.06 25.24
C PHE A 118 -22.45 -17.14 24.19
N MET A 119 -21.50 -18.04 24.48
CA MET A 119 -21.08 -19.04 23.50
C MET A 119 -22.04 -20.24 23.50
N PRO A 120 -22.65 -20.58 22.36
CA PRO A 120 -23.62 -21.65 22.32
C PRO A 120 -22.96 -23.02 22.49
N TYR A 121 -23.72 -23.95 23.04
CA TYR A 121 -23.30 -25.34 23.15
C TYR A 121 -23.22 -25.98 21.75
N ILE A 122 -22.12 -26.69 21.50
CA ILE A 122 -21.89 -27.42 20.26
C ILE A 122 -21.52 -28.88 20.62
N PRO A 123 -22.20 -29.89 20.05
CA PRO A 123 -21.85 -31.29 20.27
C PRO A 123 -20.41 -31.61 19.84
N LEU A 124 -19.83 -32.65 20.43
CA LEU A 124 -18.40 -32.96 20.29
C LEU A 124 -17.93 -33.12 18.83
N ILE A 125 -18.70 -33.83 17.99
CA ILE A 125 -18.31 -34.14 16.61
C ILE A 125 -18.30 -32.87 15.73
N PRO A 126 -19.37 -32.06 15.66
CA PRO A 126 -19.34 -30.78 14.95
C PRO A 126 -18.33 -29.78 15.52
N LYS A 127 -18.11 -29.79 16.86
CA LYS A 127 -17.17 -28.87 17.52
C LYS A 127 -15.76 -28.94 16.90
N MET A 128 -15.26 -30.14 16.60
CA MET A 128 -13.95 -30.31 15.96
C MET A 128 -13.91 -29.66 14.56
N GLY A 129 -15.00 -29.76 13.79
CA GLY A 129 -15.12 -29.10 12.49
C GLY A 129 -15.10 -27.58 12.62
N PHE A 130 -15.83 -27.02 13.60
CA PHE A 130 -15.83 -25.57 13.84
C PHE A 130 -14.44 -25.06 14.23
N ILE A 131 -13.73 -25.75 15.13
CA ILE A 131 -12.34 -25.39 15.50
C ILE A 131 -11.45 -25.34 14.25
N LEU A 132 -11.50 -26.38 13.42
CA LEU A 132 -10.68 -26.45 12.21
C LEU A 132 -11.06 -25.36 11.19
N THR A 133 -12.35 -25.04 11.09
CA THR A 133 -12.87 -23.96 10.24
C THR A 133 -12.34 -22.60 10.69
N PHE A 134 -12.43 -22.28 11.99
CA PHE A 134 -11.95 -21.02 12.55
C PHE A 134 -10.42 -20.87 12.44
N LEU A 135 -9.66 -21.95 12.67
CA LEU A 135 -8.20 -21.95 12.46
C LEU A 135 -7.83 -21.71 10.98
N SER A 136 -8.50 -22.40 10.06
CA SER A 136 -8.28 -22.24 8.62
C SER A 136 -8.64 -20.83 8.14
N PHE A 137 -9.74 -20.28 8.65
CA PHE A 137 -10.18 -18.92 8.39
C PHE A 137 -9.18 -17.88 8.92
N SER A 138 -8.70 -18.06 10.15
CA SER A 138 -7.66 -17.21 10.75
C SER A 138 -6.40 -17.18 9.89
N MET A 139 -5.94 -18.34 9.42
CA MET A 139 -4.75 -18.43 8.56
C MET A 139 -4.96 -17.75 7.20
N PHE A 140 -6.12 -17.97 6.57
CA PHE A 140 -6.48 -17.29 5.33
C PHE A 140 -6.53 -15.78 5.50
N MET A 141 -7.21 -15.28 6.55
CA MET A 141 -7.34 -13.86 6.84
C MET A 141 -6.00 -13.21 7.20
N ALA A 142 -5.11 -13.92 7.89
CA ALA A 142 -3.76 -13.42 8.19
C ALA A 142 -2.95 -13.16 6.90
N LEU A 143 -3.00 -14.10 5.95
CA LEU A 143 -2.34 -13.95 4.65
C LEU A 143 -2.98 -12.86 3.80
N PHE A 144 -4.31 -12.76 3.83
CA PHE A 144 -5.05 -11.69 3.17
C PHE A 144 -4.69 -10.32 3.73
N SER A 145 -4.67 -10.17 5.05
CA SER A 145 -4.28 -8.95 5.77
C SER A 145 -2.85 -8.54 5.43
N TYR A 146 -1.92 -9.49 5.39
CA TYR A 146 -0.53 -9.22 4.99
C TYR A 146 -0.43 -8.68 3.56
N ARG A 147 -1.15 -9.29 2.60
CA ARG A 147 -1.21 -8.81 1.22
C ARG A 147 -1.82 -7.42 1.13
N TYR A 148 -2.90 -7.19 1.87
CA TYR A 148 -3.58 -5.91 1.93
C TYR A 148 -2.68 -4.80 2.50
N PHE A 149 -1.89 -5.10 3.54
CA PHE A 149 -0.88 -4.20 4.07
C PHE A 149 0.18 -3.81 3.01
N LEU A 150 0.69 -4.78 2.24
CA LEU A 150 1.65 -4.49 1.18
C LEU A 150 1.06 -3.58 0.10
N LEU A 151 -0.22 -3.78 -0.25
CA LEU A 151 -0.95 -2.92 -1.18
C LEU A 151 -1.07 -1.48 -0.65
N ILE A 152 -1.51 -1.32 0.61
CA ILE A 152 -1.61 0.01 1.22
C ILE A 152 -0.23 0.67 1.30
N LYS A 153 0.80 -0.04 1.74
CA LYS A 153 2.17 0.48 1.80
C LYS A 153 2.64 0.97 0.44
N SER A 154 2.30 0.27 -0.65
CA SER A 154 2.56 0.73 -2.01
C SER A 154 1.89 2.06 -2.31
N MET A 155 0.59 2.15 -2.01
CA MET A 155 -0.21 3.34 -2.29
C MET A 155 0.30 4.54 -1.49
N THR A 156 0.64 4.33 -0.21
CA THR A 156 1.26 5.35 0.65
C THR A 156 2.59 5.84 0.08
N ASN A 157 3.48 4.93 -0.31
CA ASN A 157 4.79 5.33 -0.88
C ASN A 157 4.63 6.12 -2.19
N GLN A 158 3.68 5.75 -3.05
CA GLN A 158 3.43 6.48 -4.29
C GLN A 158 2.76 7.82 -4.06
N TYR A 159 1.86 7.89 -3.08
CA TYR A 159 1.26 9.14 -2.65
C TYR A 159 2.31 10.12 -2.12
N VAL A 160 3.24 9.66 -1.27
CA VAL A 160 4.33 10.48 -0.73
C VAL A 160 5.28 10.97 -1.83
N VAL A 161 5.65 10.11 -2.78
CA VAL A 161 6.66 10.44 -3.80
C VAL A 161 6.08 11.19 -5.00
N LYS A 162 4.87 10.83 -5.47
CA LYS A 162 4.30 11.31 -6.73
C LYS A 162 3.02 12.14 -6.56
N GLN A 163 2.49 12.25 -5.33
CA GLN A 163 1.21 12.93 -5.02
C GLN A 163 0.03 12.44 -5.88
N LYS A 164 0.13 11.21 -6.41
CA LYS A 164 -0.90 10.53 -7.18
C LYS A 164 -1.06 9.11 -6.63
N ILE A 165 -2.30 8.72 -6.34
CA ILE A 165 -2.61 7.33 -5.99
C ILE A 165 -2.67 6.54 -7.29
N VAL A 166 -1.65 5.72 -7.55
CA VAL A 166 -1.70 4.68 -8.56
C VAL A 166 -1.64 3.34 -7.84
N VAL A 167 -2.44 2.37 -8.28
CA VAL A 167 -2.30 1.00 -7.77
C VAL A 167 -1.03 0.44 -8.39
N GLY A 168 0.07 0.49 -7.63
CA GLY A 168 1.34 -0.08 -8.06
C GLY A 168 1.22 -1.56 -8.41
N LYS A 169 1.93 -1.99 -9.46
CA LYS A 169 2.12 -3.42 -9.74
C LYS A 169 3.10 -3.98 -8.70
N TYR A 170 2.58 -4.42 -7.56
CA TYR A 170 3.36 -5.20 -6.60
C TYR A 170 3.46 -6.63 -7.10
N GLU A 171 4.67 -7.03 -7.49
CA GLU A 171 4.97 -8.43 -7.78
C GLU A 171 5.05 -9.21 -6.46
N LEU A 172 3.92 -9.79 -6.05
CA LEU A 172 3.93 -10.78 -4.99
C LEU A 172 4.75 -11.99 -5.45
N LYS A 173 5.71 -12.39 -4.62
CA LYS A 173 6.44 -13.65 -4.82
C LYS A 173 5.43 -14.78 -5.03
N HIS A 174 5.59 -15.54 -6.11
CA HIS A 174 4.66 -16.61 -6.53
C HIS A 174 4.28 -17.59 -5.40
N LYS A 175 5.21 -17.86 -4.47
CA LYS A 175 4.98 -18.70 -3.28
C LYS A 175 3.83 -18.22 -2.41
N TYR A 176 3.71 -16.92 -2.15
CA TYR A 176 2.61 -16.37 -1.31
C TYR A 176 1.26 -16.43 -2.03
N MET A 177 1.26 -16.23 -3.35
CA MET A 177 0.05 -16.35 -4.17
C MET A 177 -0.48 -17.79 -4.19
N SER A 178 0.43 -18.77 -4.32
CA SER A 178 0.07 -20.19 -4.25
C SER A 178 -0.45 -20.59 -2.86
N LEU A 179 0.23 -20.13 -1.80
CA LEU A 179 -0.17 -20.38 -0.42
C LEU A 179 -1.57 -19.82 -0.12
N MET A 180 -1.85 -18.57 -0.50
CA MET A 180 -3.15 -17.92 -0.28
C MET A 180 -4.29 -18.65 -1.01
N LYS A 181 -4.05 -19.10 -2.25
CA LYS A 181 -5.04 -19.90 -2.98
C LYS A 181 -5.30 -21.23 -2.27
N SER A 182 -4.23 -21.90 -1.85
CA SER A 182 -4.33 -23.20 -1.18
C SER A 182 -5.09 -23.10 0.14
N THR A 183 -4.80 -22.08 0.97
CA THR A 183 -5.50 -21.87 2.25
C THR A 183 -6.95 -21.44 2.06
N SER A 184 -7.25 -20.66 1.02
CA SER A 184 -8.64 -20.30 0.68
C SER A 184 -9.46 -21.53 0.27
N ILE A 185 -8.90 -22.40 -0.57
CA ILE A 185 -9.56 -23.65 -0.98
C ILE A 185 -9.75 -24.58 0.22
N ALA A 186 -8.71 -24.75 1.04
CA ALA A 186 -8.79 -25.58 2.24
C ALA A 186 -9.87 -25.08 3.22
N PHE A 187 -9.93 -23.77 3.46
CA PHE A 187 -10.98 -23.16 4.28
C PHE A 187 -12.38 -23.47 3.74
N LEU A 188 -12.62 -23.29 2.44
CA LEU A 188 -13.92 -23.55 1.83
C LEU A 188 -14.33 -25.02 1.96
N ILE A 189 -13.40 -25.96 1.72
CA ILE A 189 -13.66 -27.39 1.87
C ILE A 189 -14.03 -27.72 3.32
N ILE A 190 -13.25 -27.23 4.28
CA ILE A 190 -13.46 -27.48 5.71
C ILE A 190 -14.78 -26.86 6.19
N LEU A 191 -15.13 -25.67 5.71
CA LEU A 191 -16.39 -24.99 6.01
C LEU A 191 -17.58 -25.84 5.56
N VAL A 192 -17.55 -26.32 4.31
CA VAL A 192 -18.62 -27.16 3.75
C VAL A 192 -18.74 -28.49 4.50
N LEU A 193 -17.61 -29.15 4.76
CA LEU A 193 -17.61 -30.40 5.53
C LEU A 193 -18.16 -30.21 6.95
N THR A 194 -17.76 -29.13 7.62
CA THR A 194 -18.23 -28.79 8.97
C THR A 194 -19.74 -28.55 8.97
N PHE A 195 -20.26 -27.83 7.97
CA PHE A 195 -21.69 -27.61 7.80
C PHE A 195 -22.45 -28.93 7.62
N ILE A 196 -21.97 -29.82 6.76
CA ILE A 196 -22.58 -31.13 6.51
C ILE A 196 -22.60 -31.98 7.79
N ILE A 197 -21.47 -32.02 8.51
CA ILE A 197 -21.36 -32.76 9.78
C ILE A 197 -22.32 -32.19 10.83
N ALA A 198 -22.43 -30.87 10.93
CA ALA A 198 -23.38 -30.21 11.84
C ALA A 198 -24.83 -30.55 11.49
N ALA A 199 -25.19 -30.49 10.21
CA ALA A 199 -26.54 -30.81 9.74
C ALA A 199 -26.92 -32.27 10.00
N ILE A 200 -26.00 -33.22 9.75
CA ILE A 200 -26.22 -34.64 10.04
C ILE A 200 -26.35 -34.86 11.55
N SER A 201 -25.48 -34.24 12.35
CA SER A 201 -25.50 -34.35 13.81
C SER A 201 -26.80 -33.81 14.42
N ALA A 202 -27.37 -32.76 13.86
CA ALA A 202 -28.63 -32.17 14.31
C ALA A 202 -29.87 -32.81 13.65
N LYS A 203 -29.68 -33.70 12.67
CA LYS A 203 -30.75 -34.25 11.81
C LYS A 203 -31.62 -33.16 11.15
N SER A 204 -31.06 -31.98 10.94
CA SER A 204 -31.74 -30.81 10.38
C SER A 204 -30.71 -29.91 9.69
N LEU A 205 -31.10 -29.30 8.57
CA LEU A 205 -30.27 -28.29 7.91
C LEU A 205 -30.10 -27.03 8.77
N GLN A 206 -31.07 -26.75 9.64
CA GLN A 206 -31.06 -25.62 10.56
C GLN A 206 -30.58 -26.08 11.94
N TYR A 207 -29.37 -26.63 12.00
CA TYR A 207 -28.80 -27.20 13.24
C TYR A 207 -28.75 -26.19 14.40
N TRP A 208 -28.61 -24.90 14.10
CA TRP A 208 -28.57 -23.82 15.09
C TRP A 208 -29.89 -23.66 15.86
N HIS A 209 -31.03 -24.04 15.28
CA HIS A 209 -32.31 -24.06 16.00
C HIS A 209 -32.42 -25.29 16.90
N VAL A 210 -31.91 -26.45 16.46
CA VAL A 210 -31.91 -27.69 17.25
C VAL A 210 -31.01 -27.58 18.48
N TRP A 211 -29.93 -26.80 18.39
CA TRP A 211 -29.00 -26.55 19.48
C TRP A 211 -29.30 -25.28 20.27
N GLU A 212 -30.45 -24.64 20.02
CA GLU A 212 -30.94 -23.49 20.79
C GLU A 212 -29.94 -22.32 20.85
N TRP A 213 -29.25 -22.02 19.74
CA TRP A 213 -28.23 -20.96 19.71
C TRP A 213 -28.80 -19.54 19.90
N PHE A 214 -30.10 -19.36 19.74
CA PHE A 214 -30.78 -18.06 19.73
C PHE A 214 -31.99 -18.01 20.69
N SER A 215 -32.09 -18.95 21.63
CA SER A 215 -33.16 -18.99 22.64
C SER A 215 -32.92 -18.03 23.79
#